data_AF-A0A840Q939-F1
#
_entry.id   AF-A0A840Q939-F1
#
_cell.length_a   1.000
_cell.length_b   1.000
_cell.length_c   1.000
_cell.angle_alpha   90.00
_cell.angle_beta   90.00
_cell.angle_gamma   90.00
#
_symmetry.space_group_name_H-M   'P 1'
#
loop_
_entity.id
_entity.type
_entity.pdbx_description
1 polymer ?
#
loop_
_entity_poly.entity_id
_entity_poly.type
_entity_poly.pdbx_seq_one_letter_code
_entity_poly.pdbx_strand_id
1 'polypeptide(L)'
;MNTESVAGWLAAMGVPEELVSVGAEADDAWCLVRDEVDGAPAWEVFWREQGNRYDWARFTSEQVACFYLFGRLTWTQALRGVVGPVGVTSTPPKGTPAPRA
;
A
#
# COMPACT_ATOMS: atom_id res chain seq x y z
N MET A 1 6.96 3.93 -4.77
CA MET A 1 5.70 4.42 -4.16
C MET A 1 5.99 4.83 -2.73
N ASN A 2 5.38 5.91 -2.27
CA ASN A 2 5.50 6.48 -0.92
C ASN A 2 4.13 7.05 -0.48
N THR A 3 4.03 7.55 0.75
CA THR A 3 2.79 8.10 1.32
C THR A 3 2.22 9.27 0.52
N GLU A 4 3.08 10.10 -0.07
CA GLU A 4 2.68 11.24 -0.91
C GLU A 4 2.02 10.83 -2.23
N SER A 5 2.40 9.66 -2.78
CA SER A 5 1.95 9.22 -4.11
C SER A 5 0.86 8.16 -4.07
N VAL A 6 0.77 7.34 -3.01
CA VAL A 6 -0.09 6.15 -2.96
C VAL A 6 -1.58 6.48 -3.11
N ALA A 7 -2.06 7.57 -2.50
CA ALA A 7 -3.46 7.97 -2.61
C ALA A 7 -3.85 8.30 -4.07
N GLY A 8 -3.00 9.05 -4.78
CA GLY A 8 -3.22 9.37 -6.20
C GLY A 8 -3.22 8.13 -7.10
N TRP A 9 -2.33 7.16 -6.83
CA TRP A 9 -2.32 5.88 -7.56
C TRP A 9 -3.58 5.03 -7.28
N LEU A 10 -4.06 5.01 -6.04
CA LEU A 10 -5.29 4.32 -5.66
C LEU A 10 -6.51 4.93 -6.35
N ALA A 11 -6.62 6.27 -6.36
CA ALA A 11 -7.66 6.99 -7.08
C ALA A 11 -7.62 6.69 -8.59
N ALA A 12 -6.43 6.67 -9.20
CA ALA A 12 -6.26 6.30 -10.61
C ALA A 12 -6.70 4.84 -10.92
N MET A 13 -6.67 3.96 -9.93
CA MET A 13 -7.17 2.58 -10.02
C MET A 13 -8.67 2.44 -9.69
N GLY A 14 -9.36 3.56 -9.45
CA GLY A 14 -10.80 3.60 -9.15
C GLY A 14 -11.16 3.24 -7.71
N VAL A 15 -10.21 3.35 -6.78
CA VAL A 15 -10.49 3.23 -5.34
C VAL A 15 -11.06 4.57 -4.84
N PRO A 16 -12.22 4.57 -4.17
CA PRO A 16 -12.79 5.80 -3.62
C PRO A 16 -11.86 6.44 -2.58
N GLU A 17 -11.74 7.78 -2.61
CA GLU A 17 -10.83 8.52 -1.73
C GLU A 17 -11.25 8.39 -0.26
N GLU A 18 -12.54 8.32 0.02
CA GLU A 18 -13.11 8.14 1.35
C GLU A 18 -12.74 6.80 2.00
N LEU A 19 -12.35 5.80 1.21
CA LEU A 19 -11.95 4.47 1.70
C LEU A 19 -10.50 4.46 2.19
N VAL A 20 -9.74 5.55 2.02
CA VAL A 20 -8.29 5.60 2.26
C VAL A 20 -7.93 6.83 3.09
N SER A 21 -7.22 6.62 4.21
CA SER A 21 -6.64 7.69 5.01
C SER A 21 -5.14 7.51 5.13
N VAL A 22 -4.37 8.52 4.73
CA VAL A 22 -2.90 8.52 4.81
C VAL A 22 -2.43 9.58 5.79
N GLY A 23 -1.61 9.19 6.76
CA GLY A 23 -1.05 10.07 7.78
C GLY A 23 -1.93 10.29 9.00
N ALA A 24 -3.20 9.88 8.96
CA ALA A 24 -4.13 9.94 10.08
C ALA A 24 -5.05 8.71 10.12
N GLU A 25 -5.59 8.44 11.30
CA GLU A 25 -6.68 7.46 11.45
C GLU A 25 -8.03 8.09 11.09
N ALA A 26 -8.86 7.34 10.37
CA ALA A 26 -10.26 7.65 10.09
C ALA A 26 -11.09 6.38 10.23
N ASP A 27 -12.29 6.47 10.81
CA ASP A 27 -13.22 5.33 10.80
C ASP A 27 -13.73 5.05 9.38
N ASP A 28 -14.09 3.78 9.13
CA ASP A 28 -14.57 3.26 7.86
C ASP A 28 -13.59 3.47 6.70
N ALA A 29 -12.28 3.43 7.01
CA ALA A 29 -11.20 3.62 6.05
C ALA A 29 -10.00 2.70 6.30
N TRP A 30 -9.28 2.41 5.21
CA TRP A 30 -7.93 1.87 5.28
C TRP A 30 -6.95 2.97 5.66
N CYS A 31 -6.33 2.83 6.82
CA CYS A 31 -5.37 3.78 7.35
C CYS A 31 -3.94 3.33 7.04
N LEU A 32 -3.12 4.25 6.53
CA LEU A 32 -1.66 4.14 6.48
C LEU A 32 -1.07 5.25 7.34
N VAL A 33 -0.53 4.89 8.51
CA VAL A 33 0.00 5.85 9.49
C VAL A 33 1.47 5.59 9.78
N ARG A 34 2.24 6.66 9.99
CA ARG A 34 3.63 6.57 10.47
C ARG A 34 3.63 6.48 11.99
N ASP A 35 4.43 5.58 12.52
CA ASP A 35 4.69 5.35 13.93
C ASP A 35 6.21 5.36 14.18
N GLU A 36 6.63 5.38 15.44
CA GLU A 36 8.02 5.20 15.83
C GLU A 36 8.14 4.08 16.87
N VAL A 37 8.96 3.07 16.55
CA VAL A 37 9.17 1.89 17.39
C VAL A 37 10.66 1.80 17.69
N ASP A 38 11.02 1.82 18.97
CA ASP A 38 12.41 1.76 19.45
C ASP A 38 13.33 2.82 18.79
N GLY A 39 12.78 4.00 18.52
CA GLY A 39 13.50 5.11 17.88
C GLY A 39 13.70 4.96 16.37
N ALA A 40 13.09 3.95 15.74
CA ALA A 40 13.09 3.76 14.29
C ALA A 40 11.69 4.01 13.70
N PRO A 41 11.59 4.57 12.48
CA PRO A 41 10.31 4.76 11.82
C PRO A 41 9.65 3.43 11.48
N ALA A 42 8.34 3.36 11.73
CA ALA A 42 7.47 2.26 11.34
C ALA A 42 6.24 2.80 10.61
N TRP A 43 5.59 1.94 9.83
CA TRP A 43 4.35 2.25 9.13
C TRP A 43 3.34 1.16 9.42
N GLU A 44 2.14 1.56 9.80
CA GLU A 44 1.04 0.66 10.08
C GLU A 44 -0.01 0.77 8.98
N VAL A 45 -0.56 -0.37 8.57
CA VAL A 45 -1.67 -0.45 7.62
C VAL A 45 -2.77 -1.30 8.22
N PHE A 46 -3.98 -0.76 8.31
CA PHE A 46 -5.13 -1.45 8.90
C PHE A 46 -6.46 -0.87 8.39
N TRP A 47 -7.51 -1.67 8.43
CA TRP A 47 -8.88 -1.19 8.34
C TRP A 47 -9.32 -0.71 9.72
N ARG A 48 -9.91 0.48 9.79
CA ARG A 48 -10.44 1.02 11.05
C ARG A 48 -11.95 1.10 10.98
N GLU A 49 -12.61 0.49 11.96
CA GLU A 49 -14.07 0.48 12.05
C GLU A 49 -14.49 0.47 13.51
N GLN A 50 -15.34 1.42 13.88
CA GLN A 50 -15.86 1.60 15.25
C GLN A 50 -14.73 1.66 16.30
N GLY A 51 -13.63 2.34 15.97
CA GLY A 51 -12.45 2.46 16.83
C GLY A 51 -11.58 1.20 16.96
N ASN A 52 -11.93 0.10 16.30
CA ASN A 52 -11.10 -1.11 16.25
C ASN A 52 -10.21 -1.11 15.00
N ARG A 53 -9.04 -1.76 15.11
CA ARG A 53 -8.12 -1.97 13.99
C ARG A 53 -8.17 -3.43 13.54
N TYR A 54 -8.50 -3.65 12.27
CA TYR A 54 -8.60 -4.95 11.63
C TYR A 54 -7.53 -5.10 10.55
N ASP A 55 -7.18 -6.36 10.22
CA ASP A 55 -6.20 -6.70 9.19
C ASP A 55 -4.88 -5.90 9.30
N TRP A 56 -4.47 -5.67 10.56
CA TRP A 56 -3.34 -4.83 10.91
C TRP A 56 -2.02 -5.48 10.51
N ALA A 57 -1.17 -4.70 9.87
CA ALA A 57 0.20 -5.05 9.60
C ALA A 57 1.12 -3.85 9.85
N ARG A 58 2.35 -4.13 10.26
CA ARG A 58 3.38 -3.14 10.53
C ARG A 58 4.62 -3.42 9.69
N PHE A 59 5.23 -2.36 9.18
CA PHE A 59 6.39 -2.40 8.29
C PHE A 59 7.46 -1.40 8.75
N THR A 60 8.72 -1.71 8.52
CA THR A 60 9.87 -0.81 8.75
C THR A 60 10.26 -0.03 7.49
N SER A 61 9.47 -0.14 6.42
CA SER A 61 9.70 0.55 5.15
C SER A 61 8.40 1.16 4.65
N GLU A 62 8.43 2.49 4.44
CA GLU A 62 7.32 3.24 3.84
C GLU A 62 6.87 2.63 2.53
N GLN A 63 7.84 2.29 1.67
CA GLN A 63 7.58 1.78 0.33
C GLN A 63 6.83 0.44 0.38
N VAL A 64 7.24 -0.46 1.29
CA VAL A 64 6.60 -1.77 1.45
C VAL A 64 5.18 -1.60 1.99
N ALA A 65 4.96 -0.72 2.97
CA ALA A 65 3.64 -0.41 3.49
C ALA A 65 2.70 0.15 2.39
N CYS A 66 3.21 1.06 1.54
CA CYS A 66 2.47 1.61 0.41
C CYS A 66 2.10 0.53 -0.61
N PHE A 67 3.03 -0.36 -0.98
CA PHE A 67 2.73 -1.46 -1.89
C PHE A 67 1.73 -2.46 -1.31
N TYR A 68 1.80 -2.72 -0.01
CA TYR A 68 0.87 -3.59 0.69
C TYR A 68 -0.56 -3.03 0.69
N LEU A 69 -0.73 -1.74 1.00
CA LEU A 69 -2.02 -1.05 0.90
C LEU A 69 -2.54 -1.07 -0.55
N PHE A 70 -1.69 -0.66 -1.50
CA PHE A 70 -2.04 -0.62 -2.92
C PHE A 70 -2.52 -1.99 -3.41
N GLY A 71 -1.72 -3.03 -3.22
CA GLY A 71 -2.06 -4.38 -3.64
C GLY A 71 -3.37 -4.90 -3.02
N ARG A 72 -3.64 -4.59 -1.75
CA ARG A 72 -4.89 -5.01 -1.09
C ARG A 72 -6.12 -4.38 -1.74
N LEU A 73 -6.05 -3.09 -2.04
CA LEU A 73 -7.19 -2.34 -2.57
C LEU A 73 -7.39 -2.55 -4.06
N THR A 74 -6.33 -2.86 -4.82
CA THR A 74 -6.42 -3.01 -6.27
C THR A 74 -6.54 -4.45 -6.74
N TRP A 75 -6.38 -5.46 -5.87
CA TRP A 75 -6.50 -6.87 -6.29
C TRP A 75 -7.85 -7.19 -6.95
N THR A 76 -8.95 -6.59 -6.46
CA THR A 76 -10.27 -6.79 -7.08
C THR A 76 -10.37 -6.21 -8.49
N GLN A 77 -9.55 -5.22 -8.85
CA GLN A 77 -9.46 -4.71 -10.22
C GLN A 77 -8.83 -5.74 -11.17
N ALA A 78 -7.92 -6.59 -10.67
CA ALA A 78 -7.41 -7.72 -11.44
C ALA A 78 -8.52 -8.72 -11.75
N LEU A 79 -9.40 -9.02 -10.79
CA LEU A 79 -10.58 -9.89 -11.02
C LEU A 79 -11.57 -9.30 -12.04
N ARG A 80 -11.64 -7.97 -12.13
CA ARG A 80 -12.51 -7.24 -13.08
C ARG A 80 -11.89 -7.09 -14.49
N GLY A 81 -10.67 -7.59 -14.70
CA GLY A 81 -10.00 -7.53 -16.01
C GLY A 81 -9.40 -6.17 -16.36
N VAL A 82 -9.36 -5.22 -15.41
CA VAL A 82 -8.73 -3.90 -15.59
C VAL A 82 -7.20 -4.03 -15.70
N VAL A 83 -6.62 -5.05 -15.05
CA VAL A 83 -5.19 -5.40 -15.16
C VAL A 83 -5.05 -6.52 -16.20
N GLY A 84 -4.44 -6.21 -17.35
CA GLY A 84 -4.21 -7.15 -18.45
C GLY A 84 -2.85 -7.87 -18.39
N PRO A 85 -2.61 -8.83 -19.31
CA PRO A 85 -1.31 -9.51 -19.42
C PRO A 85 -0.19 -8.51 -19.64
N VAL A 86 0.87 -8.60 -18.84
CA VAL A 86 2.08 -7.81 -19.06
C VAL A 86 2.71 -8.31 -20.36
N GLY A 87 2.86 -7.41 -21.34
CA GLY A 87 3.59 -7.71 -22.57
C GLY A 87 5.02 -8.13 -22.22
N VAL A 88 5.52 -9.20 -22.83
CA VAL A 88 6.84 -9.80 -22.51
C VAL A 88 8.01 -8.79 -22.67
N THR A 89 7.77 -7.65 -23.30
CA THR A 89 8.72 -6.55 -23.51
C THR A 89 8.86 -5.56 -22.35
N SER A 90 7.97 -5.58 -21.35
CA SER A 90 7.98 -4.63 -20.21
C SER A 90 8.50 -5.21 -18.88
N THR A 91 8.99 -6.45 -18.87
CA THR A 91 9.70 -7.03 -17.73
C THR A 91 11.11 -6.43 -17.65
N PRO A 92 11.54 -5.78 -16.56
CA PRO A 92 12.95 -5.40 -16.39
C PRO A 92 13.82 -6.66 -16.55
N PRO A 93 14.79 -6.68 -17.47
CA PRO A 93 15.58 -7.87 -17.73
C PRO A 93 16.47 -8.13 -16.52
N LYS A 94 16.10 -9.14 -15.71
CA LYS A 94 16.81 -9.64 -14.52
C LYS A 94 16.92 -8.63 -13.38
N GLY A 95 16.36 -8.99 -12.22
CA GLY A 95 16.60 -8.26 -10.98
C GLY A 95 18.10 -8.06 -10.73
N THR A 96 18.46 -6.88 -10.21
CA THR A 96 19.84 -6.55 -9.82
C THR A 96 20.31 -7.58 -8.77
N PRO A 97 21.43 -8.28 -8.98
CA PRO A 97 21.97 -9.17 -7.96
C PRO A 97 22.36 -8.36 -6.72
N ALA A 98 22.01 -8.86 -5.54
CA ALA A 98 22.48 -8.28 -4.28
C ALA A 98 24.03 -8.30 -4.22
N PRO A 99 24.68 -7.23 -3.72
CA PRO A 99 26.13 -7.24 -3.54
C PRO A 99 26.50 -8.35 -2.54
N ARG A 100 27.45 -9.20 -2.92
CA ARG A 100 28.04 -10.19 -2.00
C ARG A 100 28.93 -9.44 -1.00
N ALA A 101 28.74 -9.74 0.29
CA ALA A 101 29.63 -9.36 1.38
C ALA A 101 31.01 -10.03 1.23
#